data_AF-A0A2H0AKP1-F1
#
_entry.id   AF-A0A2H0AKP1-F1
#
_cell.length_a   1.000
_cell.length_b   1.000
_cell.length_c   1.000
_cell.angle_alpha   90.00
_cell.angle_beta   90.00
_cell.angle_gamma   90.00
#
_symmetry.space_group_name_H-M   'P 1'
#
loop_
_entity.id
_entity.type
_entity.pdbx_description
1 polymer ?
#
loop_
_entity_poly.entity_id
_entity_poly.type
_entity_poly.pdbx_seq_one_letter_code
_entity_poly.pdbx_strand_id
1 'polypeptide(L)' 'MKTILFLIGLILFVEGLPYFAFPDKMRRATYRLLESPDYRLRTIGFVSMATGLVLAYLFRE' A
#
# COMPACT_ATOMS: atom_id res chain seq x y z
N MET A 1 -12.80 17.88 8.18
CA MET A 1 -11.60 17.56 8.98
C MET A 1 -11.68 16.19 9.68
N LYS A 2 -12.80 15.81 10.30
CA LYS A 2 -12.96 14.47 10.92
C LYS A 2 -12.74 13.28 9.98
N THR A 3 -13.23 13.35 8.73
CA THR A 3 -13.12 12.24 7.77
C THR A 3 -11.68 11.96 7.32
N ILE A 4 -10.85 13.00 7.20
CA ILE A 4 -9.45 12.87 6.81
C ILE A 4 -8.68 12.13 7.90
N LEU A 5 -8.86 12.51 9.17
CA LEU A 5 -8.22 11.84 10.31
C LEU A 5 -8.70 10.39 10.46
N PHE A 6 -9.98 10.12 10.19
CA PHE A 6 -10.51 8.75 10.19
C PHE A 6 -9.88 7.89 9.08
N LEU A 7 -9.81 8.40 7.85
CA LEU A 7 -9.18 7.68 6.73
C LEU A 7 -7.69 7.43 6.99
N ILE A 8 -6.97 8.42 7.53
CA ILE A 8 -5.56 8.24 7.93
C ILE A 8 -5.44 7.16 9.01
N GLY A 9 -6.31 7.18 10.03
CA GLY A 9 -6.32 6.16 11.08
C GLY A 9 -6.59 4.76 10.54
N LEU A 10 -7.53 4.62 9.59
CA LEU A 10 -7.85 3.34 8.95
C LEU A 10 -6.69 2.85 8.08
N ILE A 11 -6.05 3.72 7.30
CA ILE A 11 -4.87 3.39 6.48
C ILE A 11 -3.74 2.90 7.40
N LEU A 12 -3.46 3.60 8.49
CA LEU A 12 -2.42 3.19 9.45
C LEU A 12 -2.74 1.85 10.13
N PHE A 13 -4.01 1.59 10.44
CA PHE A 13 -4.43 0.31 11.01
C PHE A 13 -4.23 -0.83 10.01
N VAL A 14 -4.70 -0.66 8.78
CA VAL A 14 -4.58 -1.66 7.71
C VAL A 14 -3.12 -1.91 7.34
N GLU A 15 -2.31 -0.85 7.20
CA GLU A 15 -0.87 -0.96 6.94
C GLU A 15 -0.15 -1.61 8.12
N GLY A 16 -0.55 -1.33 9.36
CA GLY A 16 0.06 -1.89 10.58
C GLY A 16 -0.21 -3.38 10.80
N LEU A 17 -1.35 -3.90 10.32
CA LEU A 17 -1.75 -5.31 10.49
C LEU A 17 -0.72 -6.31 9.93
N PRO A 18 -0.23 -6.18 8.68
CA PRO A 18 0.84 -7.03 8.16
C PRO A 18 2.11 -7.04 9.01
N TYR A 19 2.53 -5.88 9.53
CA TYR A 19 3.72 -5.78 10.38
C TYR A 19 3.52 -6.46 11.73
N PHE A 20 2.32 -6.36 12.32
CA PHE A 20 1.99 -6.98 13.60
C PHE A 20 1.76 -8.49 13.48
N ALA A 21 0.94 -8.92 12.51
CA ALA A 21 0.54 -10.32 12.38
C ALA A 21 1.59 -11.20 11.68
N PHE A 22 2.38 -10.65 10.74
CA PHE A 22 3.32 -11.42 9.94
C PHE A 22 4.66 -10.69 9.68
N PRO A 23 5.42 -10.36 10.73
CA PRO A 23 6.66 -9.59 10.61
C PRO A 23 7.70 -10.25 9.68
N ASP A 24 7.86 -11.57 9.73
CA ASP A 24 8.80 -12.32 8.87
C ASP A 24 8.45 -12.28 7.38
N LYS A 25 7.15 -12.25 7.04
CA LYS A 25 6.72 -12.13 5.65
C LYS A 25 6.99 -10.73 5.12
N MET A 26 6.70 -9.72 5.94
CA MET A 26 6.93 -8.33 5.56
C MET A 26 8.42 -8.05 5.34
N ARG A 27 9.28 -8.51 6.27
CA ARG A 27 10.73 -8.35 6.15
C ARG A 27 11.28 -8.99 4.86
N ARG A 28 10.85 -10.21 4.52
CA ARG A 28 11.24 -10.87 3.26
C ARG A 28 10.72 -10.14 2.02
N ALA A 29 9.50 -9.61 2.07
CA ALA A 29 8.96 -8.81 0.98
C ALA A 29 9.80 -7.54 0.75
N THR A 30 10.18 -6.83 1.82
CA THR A 30 11.05 -5.67 1.73
C THR A 30 12.42 -6.00 1.13
N TYR A 31 13.06 -7.09 1.55
CA TYR A 31 14.33 -7.52 0.94
C TYR A 31 14.21 -7.81 -0.56
N ARG A 32 13.13 -8.48 -0.98
CA ARG A 32 12.86 -8.73 -2.41
C ARG A 32 12.63 -7.44 -3.20
N LEU A 33 12.05 -6.42 -2.57
CA LEU A 33 11.86 -5.11 -3.20
C LEU A 33 13.20 -4.39 -3.37
N LEU A 34 14.10 -4.44 -2.38
CA LEU A 34 15.44 -3.87 -2.44
C LEU A 34 16.32 -4.54 -3.52
N GLU A 35 16.13 -5.84 -3.73
CA GLU A 35 16.88 -6.61 -4.73
C GLU A 35 16.26 -6.52 -6.13
N SER A 36 15.06 -5.93 -6.26
CA SER A 36 14.38 -5.77 -7.54
C SER A 36 14.91 -4.57 -8.31
N PRO A 37 15.06 -4.68 -9.64
CA PRO A 37 15.51 -3.57 -10.47
C PRO A 37 14.47 -2.43 -10.50
N ASP A 38 14.95 -1.19 -10.56
CA ASP A 38 14.14 0.05 -10.49
C ASP A 38 12.95 0.06 -11.45
N TYR A 39 13.09 -0.50 -12.65
CA TYR A 39 11.99 -0.55 -13.62
C TYR A 39 10.78 -1.32 -13.06
N ARG A 40 11.03 -2.42 -12.34
CA ARG A 40 9.99 -3.29 -11.81
C ARG A 40 9.27 -2.63 -10.65
N LEU A 41 10.02 -1.93 -9.78
CA LEU A 41 9.47 -1.11 -8.71
C LEU A 41 8.58 0.01 -9.26
N ARG A 42 9.02 0.69 -10.33
CA ARG A 42 8.23 1.72 -11.01
C ARG A 42 6.95 1.16 -11.63
N THR A 43 7.02 0.00 -12.28
CA THR A 43 5.82 -0.65 -12.85
C THR A 43 4.84 -1.05 -11.76
N ILE A 44 5.31 -1.65 -10.66
CA ILE A 44 4.46 -2.03 -9.52
C ILE A 44 3.81 -0.78 -8.91
N GLY A 45 4.58 0.29 -8.70
CA GLY A 45 4.07 1.57 -8.19
C GLY A 45 3.06 2.22 -9.14
N PHE A 46 3.29 2.17 -10.45
CA PHE A 46 2.36 2.70 -11.43
C PHE A 46 1.04 1.92 -11.45
N VAL A 47 1.11 0.59 -11.44
CA VAL A 47 -0.08 -0.28 -11.42
C VAL A 47 -0.86 -0.09 -10.12
N SER A 48 -0.19 0.04 -8.97
CA SER A 48 -0.87 0.28 -7.70
C SER A 48 -1.55 1.66 -7.67
N MET A 49 -0.88 2.70 -8.16
CA MET A 49 -1.48 4.03 -8.31
C MET A 49 -2.67 4.04 -9.27
N ALA A 50 -2.55 3.41 -10.44
CA ALA A 50 -3.63 3.33 -11.42
C ALA A 50 -4.84 2.57 -10.85
N THR A 51 -4.60 1.45 -10.18
CA THR A 51 -5.66 0.67 -9.53
C THR A 51 -6.35 1.49 -8.43
N GLY A 52 -5.57 2.17 -7.59
CA GLY A 52 -6.10 3.06 -6.56
C GLY A 52 -6.95 4.19 -7.13
N LEU A 53 -6.54 4.77 -8.27
CA LEU A 53 -7.29 5.81 -8.96
C LEU A 53 -8.60 5.26 -9.57
N VAL A 54 -8.57 4.08 -10.16
CA VAL A 54 -9.77 3.41 -10.70
C VAL A 54 -10.76 3.07 -9.58
N LEU A 55 -10.28 2.52 -8.46
CA LEU A 55 -11.12 2.25 -7.30
C LEU A 55 -11.70 3.54 -6.73
N ALA A 56 -10.88 4.57 -6.54
CA ALA A 56 -11.36 5.88 -6.08
C ALA A 56 -12.42 6.45 -7.03
N TYR A 57 -12.28 6.27 -8.34
CA TYR A 57 -13.28 6.71 -9.32
C TYR A 57 -14.56 5.89 -9.28
N LEU A 58 -14.48 4.57 -9.12
CA LEU A 58 -15.65 3.67 -9.05
C LEU A 58 -16.46 3.83 -7.76
N PHE A 59 -15.79 4.09 -6.64
CA PHE A 59 -16.41 4.28 -5.33
C PHE A 59 -16.61 5.76 -4.98
N ARG A 60 -16.41 6.66 -5.96
CA ARG A 60 -16.74 8.08 -5.81
C ARG A 60 -18.25 8.26 -5.95
N GLU A 61 -18.93 8.26 -4.81
CA GLU A 61 -20.23 8.96 -4.65
C GLU A 61 -20.02 10.48 -4.50
#